data_AF-A0A832M3P5-F1
#
_entry.id   AF-A0A832M3P5-F1
#
_cell.length_a   1.000
_cell.length_b   1.000
_cell.length_c   1.000
_cell.angle_alpha   90.00
_cell.angle_beta   90.00
_cell.angle_gamma   90.00
#
_symmetry.space_group_name_H-M   'P 1'
#
loop_
_entity.id
_entity.type
_entity.pdbx_description
1 polymer ?
#
loop_
_entity_poly.entity_id
_entity_poly.type
_entity_poly.pdbx_seq_one_letter_code
_entity_poly.pdbx_strand_id
1 'polypeptide(L)'
;GIENRIADSHRRKALETAQMRDDATYQLALVHRAQNQPELAVPLLIQIIRSQQPTRDLGKKAYQQLFELGFVDSPFPRPRADQAPPSANR
;
A
#
# COMPACT_ATOMS: atom_id res chain seq x y z
N GLY A 1 -30.37 18.87 0.75
CA GLY A 1 -29.18 19.45 0.07
C GLY A 1 -28.06 19.85 1.03
N ILE A 2 -28.32 19.81 2.34
CA ILE A 2 -27.34 20.11 3.40
C ILE A 2 -26.70 18.79 3.86
N GLU A 3 -27.48 17.71 3.83
CA GLU A 3 -27.13 16.33 4.15
C GLU A 3 -26.01 15.81 3.25
N ASN A 4 -26.04 16.13 1.95
CA ASN A 4 -24.97 15.76 1.01
C ASN A 4 -23.63 16.40 1.40
N ARG A 5 -23.63 17.68 1.83
CA ARG A 5 -22.40 18.37 2.26
C ARG A 5 -21.82 17.78 3.54
N ILE A 6 -22.69 17.39 4.48
CA ILE A 6 -22.29 16.72 5.72
C ILE A 6 -21.72 15.33 5.42
N ALA A 7 -22.41 14.53 4.59
CA ALA A 7 -21.96 13.21 4.17
C ALA A 7 -20.60 13.26 3.44
N ASP A 8 -20.39 14.24 2.57
CA ASP A 8 -19.11 14.44 1.88
C ASP A 8 -17.99 14.82 2.85
N SER A 9 -18.28 15.67 3.84
CA SER A 9 -17.34 16.02 4.91
C SER A 9 -16.92 14.79 5.72
N HIS A 10 -17.88 13.95 6.12
CA HIS A 10 -17.58 12.71 6.84
C HIS A 10 -16.76 11.72 6.00
N ARG A 11 -17.08 11.58 4.71
CA ARG A 11 -16.32 10.71 3.80
C ARG A 11 -14.86 11.15 3.70
N ARG A 12 -14.61 12.46 3.57
CA ARG A 12 -13.24 13.00 3.55
C ARG A 12 -12.50 12.73 4.86
N LYS A 13 -13.12 12.98 6.01
CA LYS A 13 -12.52 12.70 7.33
C LYS A 13 -12.22 11.23 7.54
N ALA A 14 -13.12 10.33 7.09
CA ALA A 14 -12.91 8.89 7.16
C ALA A 14 -11.70 8.47 6.32
N LEU A 15 -11.55 9.02 5.12
CA LEU A 15 -10.41 8.75 4.24
C LEU A 15 -9.10 9.28 4.86
N GLU A 16 -9.10 10.50 5.38
CA GLU A 16 -7.95 11.09 6.07
C GLU A 16 -7.53 10.26 7.29
N THR A 17 -8.51 9.83 8.08
CA THR A 17 -8.26 8.98 9.26
C THR A 17 -7.71 7.61 8.87
N ALA A 18 -8.24 7.00 7.81
CA ALA A 18 -7.72 5.74 7.28
C ALA A 18 -6.26 5.90 6.80
N GLN A 19 -5.94 7.01 6.13
CA GLN A 19 -4.58 7.32 5.70
C GLN A 19 -3.63 7.44 6.89
N MET A 20 -3.99 8.25 7.90
CA MET A 20 -3.18 8.41 9.12
C MET A 20 -2.98 7.09 9.86
N ARG A 21 -4.01 6.25 9.94
CA ARG A 21 -3.93 4.91 10.53
C ARG A 21 -2.91 4.06 9.78
N ASP A 22 -2.98 4.04 8.45
CA ASP A 22 -2.10 3.19 7.65
C ASP A 22 -0.64 3.69 7.71
N ASP A 23 -0.42 5.00 7.74
CA ASP A 23 0.91 5.59 7.95
C ASP A 23 1.49 5.22 9.32
N ALA A 24 0.69 5.33 10.39
CA ALA A 24 1.11 4.93 11.74
C ALA A 24 1.40 3.42 11.82
N THR A 25 0.55 2.61 11.18
CA THR A 25 0.73 1.15 11.07
C THR A 25 2.04 0.82 10.37
N TYR A 26 2.40 1.58 9.33
CA TYR A 26 3.65 1.38 8.59
C TYR A 26 4.86 1.68 9.48
N GLN A 27 4.85 2.79 10.20
CA GLN A 27 5.92 3.13 11.14
C GLN A 27 6.07 2.07 12.23
N LEU A 28 4.96 1.57 12.77
CA LEU A 28 5.00 0.49 13.77
C LEU A 28 5.63 -0.80 13.20
N ALA A 29 5.30 -1.17 11.96
CA ALA A 29 5.91 -2.32 11.30
C ALA A 29 7.43 -2.15 11.14
N LEU A 30 7.91 -0.95 10.80
CA LEU A 30 9.33 -0.65 10.70
C LEU A 30 10.05 -0.77 12.05
N VAL A 31 9.41 -0.35 13.14
CA VAL A 31 9.94 -0.51 14.51
C VAL A 31 10.09 -1.99 14.85
N HIS A 32 9.06 -2.81 14.63
CA HIS A 32 9.14 -4.26 14.88
C HIS A 32 10.23 -4.93 14.03
N ARG A 33 10.36 -4.53 12.74
CA ARG A 33 11.44 -5.01 11.88
C ARG A 33 12.82 -4.65 12.46
N ALA A 34 13.02 -3.41 12.90
CA ALA A 34 14.26 -2.96 13.51
C ALA A 34 14.58 -3.69 14.84
N GLN A 35 13.56 -4.18 15.53
CA GLN A 35 13.67 -5.00 16.74
C GLN A 35 13.88 -6.50 16.46
N ASN A 36 14.08 -6.90 15.19
CA ASN A 36 14.15 -8.30 14.76
C ASN A 36 12.89 -9.12 15.11
N GLN A 37 11.71 -8.49 15.03
CA GLN A 37 10.40 -9.14 15.24
C GLN A 37 9.58 -9.15 13.93
N PRO A 38 10.04 -9.84 12.87
CA PRO A 38 9.34 -9.89 11.60
C PRO A 38 7.92 -10.47 11.70
N GLU A 39 7.68 -11.38 12.65
CA GLU A 39 6.37 -11.99 12.93
C GLU A 39 5.30 -10.97 13.35
N LEU A 40 5.71 -9.83 13.92
CA LEU A 40 4.82 -8.71 14.24
C LEU A 40 4.75 -7.70 13.09
N ALA A 41 5.84 -7.50 12.35
CA ALA A 41 5.88 -6.57 11.22
C ALA A 41 5.04 -7.05 10.02
N VAL A 42 5.13 -8.34 9.66
CA VAL A 42 4.45 -8.95 8.51
C VAL A 42 2.93 -8.71 8.52
N PRO A 43 2.16 -9.03 9.58
CA PRO A 43 0.72 -8.81 9.57
C PRO A 43 0.33 -7.34 9.42
N LEU A 44 1.13 -6.41 9.96
CA LEU A 44 0.89 -4.96 9.82
C LEU A 44 1.11 -4.49 8.37
N LEU A 45 2.14 -4.99 7.69
CA LEU A 45 2.41 -4.70 6.28
C LEU A 45 1.30 -5.25 5.36
N ILE A 46 0.81 -6.46 5.64
CA ILE A 46 -0.34 -7.05 4.91
C ILE A 46 -1.60 -6.20 5.13
N GLN A 47 -1.85 -5.73 6.36
CA GLN A 47 -2.99 -4.87 6.66
C GLN A 47 -2.95 -3.58 5.82
N ILE A 48 -1.78 -2.97 5.67
CA ILE A 48 -1.60 -1.77 4.83
C ILE A 48 -1.92 -2.10 3.38
N ILE A 49 -1.43 -3.20 2.81
CA ILE A 49 -1.70 -3.59 1.42
C ILE A 49 -3.20 -3.87 1.17
N ARG A 50 -3.91 -4.38 2.17
CA ARG A 50 -5.36 -4.60 2.08
C ARG A 50 -6.16 -3.30 2.18
N SER A 51 -5.68 -2.35 2.99
CA SER A 51 -6.32 -1.04 3.18
C SER A 51 -6.02 -0.10 2.00
N GLN A 52 -4.75 0.02 1.68
CA GLN A 52 -4.20 0.77 0.56
C GLN A 52 -3.94 -0.23 -0.55
N GLN A 53 -4.76 -0.19 -1.61
CA GLN A 53 -4.52 -0.97 -2.82
C GLN A 53 -3.01 -0.98 -3.14
N PRO A 54 -2.41 -2.13 -3.49
CA PRO A 54 -0.95 -2.27 -3.59
C PRO A 54 -0.30 -1.36 -4.64
N THR A 55 -1.11 -0.71 -5.49
CA THR A 55 -0.69 0.26 -6.49
C THR A 55 -0.46 1.68 -5.94
N ARG A 56 -0.95 1.98 -4.73
CA ARG A 56 -0.70 3.24 -4.01
C ARG A 56 0.69 3.23 -3.39
N ASP A 57 1.27 4.40 -3.18
CA ASP A 57 2.68 4.51 -2.74
C ASP A 57 2.94 3.80 -1.42
N LEU A 58 2.03 3.91 -0.45
CA LEU A 58 2.17 3.21 0.83
C LEU A 58 2.04 1.68 0.67
N GLY A 59 1.11 1.22 -0.17
CA GLY A 59 0.97 -0.21 -0.50
C GLY A 59 2.21 -0.79 -1.17
N LYS A 60 2.83 -0.05 -2.11
CA LYS A 60 4.10 -0.43 -2.75
C LYS A 60 5.24 -0.52 -1.74
N LYS A 61 5.36 0.46 -0.84
CA LYS A 61 6.36 0.45 0.24
C LYS A 61 6.17 -0.77 1.14
N ALA A 62 4.94 -1.05 1.58
CA ALA A 62 4.64 -2.20 2.41
C ALA A 62 4.98 -3.53 1.71
N TYR A 63 4.66 -3.66 0.42
CA TYR A 63 5.05 -4.83 -0.38
C TYR A 63 6.56 -5.00 -0.47
N GLN A 64 7.30 -3.91 -0.71
CA GLN A 64 8.76 -3.93 -0.76
C GLN A 64 9.36 -4.41 0.58
N GLN A 65 8.81 -3.97 1.72
CA GLN A 65 9.25 -4.46 3.02
C GLN A 65 9.02 -5.97 3.19
N LEU A 66 7.87 -6.49 2.73
CA LEU A 66 7.60 -7.93 2.75
C LEU A 66 8.57 -8.71 1.86
N PHE A 67 8.96 -8.16 0.72
CA PHE A 67 9.95 -8.78 -0.17
C PHE A 67 11.34 -8.83 0.49
N GLU A 68 11.78 -7.75 1.13
CA GLU A 68 13.06 -7.71 1.86
C GLU A 68 13.10 -8.64 3.08
N LEU A 69 11.95 -8.97 3.65
CA LEU A 69 11.81 -9.97 4.71
C LEU A 69 11.77 -11.41 4.18
N GLY A 70 11.73 -11.61 2.87
CA GLY A 70 11.56 -12.93 2.24
C GLY A 70 10.16 -13.51 2.41
N PHE A 71 9.15 -12.70 2.76
CA PHE A 71 7.77 -13.16 2.88
C PHE A 71 7.07 -13.31 1.53
N VAL A 72 7.50 -12.55 0.52
CA VAL A 72 7.03 -12.69 -0.87
C VAL A 72 8.21 -12.98 -1.79
N ASP A 73 8.00 -13.87 -2.76
CA ASP A 73 9.08 -14.41 -3.60
C ASP A 73 9.38 -13.55 -4.84
N SER A 74 8.50 -12.61 -5.18
CA SER A 74 8.61 -11.82 -6.41
C SER A 74 8.54 -10.32 -6.12
N PRO A 75 9.30 -9.49 -6.84
CA PRO A 75 9.18 -8.04 -6.73
C PRO A 75 7.83 -7.56 -7.30
N PHE A 76 7.35 -6.41 -6.83
CA PHE A 76 6.06 -5.86 -7.26
C PHE A 76 6.05 -5.63 -8.78
N PRO A 77 5.00 -6.06 -9.52
CA PRO A 77 4.97 -5.91 -10.96
C PRO A 77 5.10 -4.45 -11.36
N ARG A 78 6.18 -4.09 -12.07
CA ARG A 78 6.26 -2.80 -12.76
C ARG A 78 5.21 -2.83 -13.87
N PRO A 79 4.32 -1.81 -14.00
CA PRO A 79 3.43 -1.73 -15.14
C PRO A 79 4.26 -1.90 -16.41
N ARG A 80 3.95 -2.91 -17.24
CA ARG A 80 4.68 -3.16 -18.49
C ARG A 80 4.64 -1.88 -19.34
N ALA A 81 5.78 -1.21 -19.46
CA ALA A 81 6.02 -0.16 -20.45
C ALA A 81 6.45 -0.76 -21.81
N ASP A 82 6.18 -2.04 -22.06
CA ASP A 82 6.78 -2.80 -23.16
C ASP A 82 5.74 -3.57 -23.98
N GLN A 83 4.68 -2.85 -24.38
CA GLN A 83 3.94 -3.20 -25.58
C GLN A 83 4.06 -2.02 -26.54
N ALA A 84 5.25 -1.85 -27.13
CA ALA A 84 5.34 -1.19 -28.42
C ALA A 84 4.52 -2.02 -29.41
N PRO A 85 3.51 -1.45 -30.10
CA PRO A 85 2.79 -2.20 -31.12
C PRO A 85 3.79 -2.63 -32.20
N PRO A 86 3.70 -3.87 -32.73
CA PRO A 86 4.57 -4.28 -33.82
C PRO A 86 4.34 -3.30 -34.98
N SER A 87 5.41 -2.63 -35.40
CA SER A 87 5.41 -1.77 -36.58
C SER A 87 4.82 -2.56 -37.75
N ALA A 88 3.62 -2.19 -38.16
CA ALA A 88 2.96 -2.76 -39.32
C ALA A 88 3.74 -2.33 -40.56
N ASN A 89 4.63 -3.21 -41.02
CA ASN A 89 5.31 -3.06 -42.29
C ASN A 89 4.33 -3.47 -43.40
N ARG A 90 3.71 -2.50 -44.08
CA ARG A 90 3.20 -2.69 -45.44
C ARG A 90 3.08 -1.36 -46.18
#